data_AF-A0A433I9Z8-F1
#
_entry.id   AF-A0A433I9Z8-F1
#
_cell.length_a   1.000
_cell.length_b   1.000
_cell.length_c   1.000
_cell.angle_alpha   90.00
_cell.angle_beta   90.00
_cell.angle_gamma   90.00
#
_symmetry.space_group_name_H-M   'P 1'
#
loop_
_entity.id
_entity.type
_entity.pdbx_description
1 polymer ?
#
loop_
_entity_poly.entity_id
_entity_poly.type
_entity_poly.pdbx_seq_one_letter_code
_entity_poly.pdbx_strand_id
1 'polypeptide(L)'
;MDISVIGASGACGREIVIQLIRDRLLEQREILQLVASNPHSSHPYWLHGFRADLQDAYAEIIPQLDVTDDPGAIIGDVVIMAGGATIAADPQGNGIASRDALAACNRPVFERFAQALGAARRHSPPVVIVVTNPVELGVHLFAQHLPRDCVLGMGAHSDSLRFRWEIAHDLGIRRQLVRGYMLGEHGAGMVPLWSSVRVHGLTRAEWTATERRLRRGVDTADFPAVLAAEQQRLVEMLQQNPVSGPAEALRHVATLPPDLRVALKPFAIHYTAAKTLEATANATLELVRAICEGRPTEIVAQYQHAGEAGLHVPFGARLIVAGAVERWIPIEGYWREEMELIQHSAEGIQAKLTRWLATA
;
A
#
# COMPACT_ATOMS: atom_id res chain seq x y z
N MET A 1 -9.91 -16.77 12.82
CA MET A 1 -9.44 -16.39 11.49
C MET A 1 -7.93 -16.38 11.55
N ASP A 2 -7.30 -17.37 10.94
CA ASP A 2 -5.84 -17.49 10.99
C ASP A 2 -5.21 -16.48 10.02
N ILE A 3 -4.04 -15.93 10.37
CA ILE A 3 -3.33 -14.95 9.56
C ILE A 3 -1.95 -15.49 9.18
N SER A 4 -1.61 -15.45 7.90
CA SER A 4 -0.26 -15.78 7.42
C SER A 4 0.45 -14.54 6.90
N VAL A 5 1.66 -14.26 7.37
CA VAL A 5 2.48 -13.14 6.90
C VAL A 5 3.65 -13.66 6.07
N ILE A 6 3.53 -13.50 4.74
CA ILE A 6 4.61 -13.81 3.79
C ILE A 6 5.65 -12.69 3.85
N GLY A 7 6.92 -13.07 3.99
CA GLY A 7 8.02 -12.13 4.18
C GLY A 7 8.19 -11.70 5.63
N ALA A 8 7.75 -12.53 6.59
CA ALA A 8 7.87 -12.25 8.02
C ALA A 8 9.32 -12.06 8.50
N SER A 9 10.33 -12.47 7.73
CA SER A 9 11.75 -12.24 8.03
C SER A 9 12.24 -10.84 7.58
N GLY A 10 11.51 -10.19 6.68
CA GLY A 10 11.80 -8.85 6.19
C GLY A 10 11.32 -7.76 7.15
N ALA A 11 11.91 -6.55 7.04
CA ALA A 11 11.63 -5.47 7.98
C ALA A 11 10.14 -5.08 8.07
N CYS A 12 9.42 -5.04 6.95
CA CYS A 12 7.99 -4.71 6.95
C CYS A 12 7.13 -5.87 7.49
N GLY A 13 7.42 -7.11 7.11
CA GLY A 13 6.72 -8.29 7.62
C GLY A 13 6.87 -8.45 9.13
N ARG A 14 8.07 -8.21 9.68
CA ARG A 14 8.30 -8.21 11.14
C ARG A 14 7.47 -7.16 11.86
N GLU A 15 7.43 -5.94 11.32
CA GLU A 15 6.64 -4.86 11.92
C GLU A 15 5.15 -5.20 11.93
N ILE A 16 4.62 -5.73 10.81
CA ILE A 16 3.24 -6.22 10.73
C ILE A 16 2.96 -7.30 11.78
N VAL A 17 3.85 -8.29 11.91
CA VAL A 17 3.72 -9.38 12.91
C VAL A 17 3.69 -8.82 14.33
N ILE A 18 4.61 -7.93 14.68
CA ILE A 18 4.69 -7.32 16.01
C ILE A 18 3.42 -6.52 16.30
N GLN A 19 2.94 -5.73 15.35
CA GLN A 19 1.72 -4.94 15.54
C GLN A 19 0.49 -5.84 15.67
N LEU A 20 0.36 -6.91 14.88
CA LEU A 20 -0.75 -7.87 14.98
C LEU A 20 -0.89 -8.43 16.40
N ILE A 21 0.24 -8.76 17.03
CA ILE A 21 0.29 -9.25 18.41
C ILE A 21 -0.06 -8.14 19.40
N ARG A 22 0.62 -6.98 19.33
CA ARG A 22 0.42 -5.86 20.26
C ARG A 22 -1.01 -5.35 20.28
N ASP A 23 -1.63 -5.31 19.11
CA ASP A 23 -2.97 -4.82 18.91
C ASP A 23 -4.05 -5.90 19.14
N ARG A 24 -3.63 -7.14 19.43
CA ARG A 24 -4.51 -8.28 19.74
C ARG A 24 -5.57 -8.52 18.67
N LEU A 25 -5.16 -8.47 17.39
CA LEU A 25 -6.08 -8.78 16.28
C LEU A 25 -6.43 -10.26 16.22
N LEU A 26 -5.61 -11.11 16.85
CA LEU A 26 -5.81 -12.54 16.95
C LEU A 26 -6.05 -12.93 18.41
N GLU A 27 -6.96 -13.87 18.62
CA GLU A 27 -7.16 -14.56 19.88
C GLU A 27 -6.09 -15.64 20.09
N GLN A 28 -5.90 -16.08 21.34
CA GLN A 28 -4.90 -17.10 21.70
C GLN A 28 -5.09 -18.47 21.02
N ARG A 29 -6.27 -18.72 20.43
CA ARG A 29 -6.58 -19.98 19.73
C ARG A 29 -6.34 -19.91 18.22
N GLU A 30 -6.18 -18.70 17.69
CA GLU A 30 -5.94 -18.48 16.28
C GLU A 30 -4.44 -18.54 16.00
N ILE A 31 -4.09 -18.85 14.75
CA ILE A 31 -2.71 -19.02 14.33
C ILE A 31 -2.22 -17.77 13.59
N LEU A 32 -1.10 -17.21 14.05
CA LEU A 32 -0.26 -16.28 13.30
C LEU A 32 0.91 -17.05 12.68
N GLN A 33 0.83 -17.32 11.39
CA GLN A 33 1.85 -18.06 10.66
C GLN A 33 2.89 -17.10 10.04
N LEU A 34 4.16 -17.31 10.37
CA LEU A 34 5.30 -16.57 9.85
C LEU A 34 5.85 -17.31 8.63
N VAL A 35 5.72 -16.71 7.44
CA VAL A 35 6.09 -17.36 6.19
C VAL A 35 7.34 -16.73 5.58
N ALA A 36 8.36 -17.53 5.28
CA ALA A 36 9.57 -17.06 4.61
C ALA A 36 9.30 -16.77 3.12
N SER A 37 9.72 -15.60 2.64
CA SER A 37 9.51 -15.23 1.23
C SER A 37 10.63 -15.66 0.28
N ASN A 38 11.82 -16.00 0.81
CA ASN A 38 12.97 -16.46 0.03
C ASN A 38 13.39 -17.86 0.51
N PRO A 39 13.20 -18.91 -0.31
CA PRO A 39 13.58 -20.28 0.06
C PRO A 39 15.11 -20.47 0.07
N HIS A 40 15.87 -19.55 -0.53
CA HIS A 40 17.32 -19.58 -0.59
C HIS A 40 17.97 -18.57 0.36
N SER A 41 17.27 -18.22 1.45
CA SER A 41 17.84 -17.37 2.49
C SER A 41 19.13 -17.98 3.07
N SER A 42 20.15 -17.16 3.30
CA SER A 42 21.35 -17.57 4.05
C SER A 42 21.06 -17.85 5.53
N HIS A 43 19.85 -17.53 6.00
CA HIS A 43 19.39 -17.73 7.38
C HIS A 43 18.03 -18.44 7.41
N PRO A 44 17.97 -19.74 7.02
CA PRO A 44 16.70 -20.49 6.94
C PRO A 44 16.00 -20.62 8.30
N TYR A 45 16.76 -20.65 9.41
CA TYR A 45 16.21 -20.79 10.76
C TYR A 45 15.85 -19.47 11.45
N TRP A 46 16.03 -18.32 10.78
CA TRP A 46 15.87 -17.01 11.40
C TRP A 46 14.46 -16.80 11.98
N LEU A 47 13.42 -17.25 11.25
CA LEU A 47 12.02 -17.16 11.70
C LEU A 47 11.73 -17.98 12.95
N HIS A 48 12.43 -19.11 13.17
CA HIS A 48 12.27 -19.88 14.39
C HIS A 48 12.83 -19.14 15.61
N GLY A 49 13.96 -18.45 15.45
CA GLY A 49 14.51 -17.57 16.49
C GLY A 49 13.59 -16.39 16.77
N PHE A 50 13.07 -15.74 15.72
CA PHE A 50 12.12 -14.65 15.87
C PHE A 50 10.81 -15.08 16.54
N ARG A 51 10.30 -16.27 16.22
CA ARG A 51 9.15 -16.87 16.91
C ARG A 51 9.40 -16.99 18.42
N ALA A 52 10.54 -17.54 18.82
CA ALA A 52 10.89 -17.71 20.23
C ALA A 52 11.00 -16.36 20.95
N ASP A 53 11.64 -15.37 20.32
CA ASP A 53 11.76 -14.00 20.85
C ASP A 53 10.38 -13.34 21.06
N LEU A 54 9.45 -13.51 20.11
CA LEU A 54 8.08 -13.03 20.27
C LEU A 54 7.34 -13.72 21.42
N GLN A 55 7.55 -15.02 21.60
CA GLN A 55 6.95 -15.79 22.71
C GLN A 55 7.40 -15.26 24.07
N ASP A 56 8.69 -14.96 24.21
CA ASP A 56 9.23 -14.37 25.43
C ASP A 56 8.72 -12.94 25.65
N ALA A 57 8.65 -12.12 24.60
CA ALA A 57 8.27 -10.72 24.68
C ALA A 57 6.78 -10.48 24.95
N TYR A 58 5.91 -11.40 24.51
CA TYR A 58 4.44 -11.20 24.49
C TYR A 58 3.66 -12.37 25.09
N ALA A 59 4.26 -13.13 26.03
CA ALA A 59 3.70 -14.36 26.59
C ALA A 59 2.22 -14.26 27.04
N GLU A 60 1.77 -13.09 27.50
CA GLU A 60 0.41 -12.87 27.98
C GLU A 60 -0.63 -12.66 26.86
N ILE A 61 -0.20 -12.26 25.66
CA ILE A 61 -1.09 -11.80 24.58
C ILE A 61 -0.84 -12.48 23.23
N ILE A 62 0.19 -13.32 23.13
CA ILE A 62 0.59 -13.93 21.87
C ILE A 62 -0.41 -14.99 21.39
N PRO A 63 -0.78 -15.01 20.09
CA PRO A 63 -1.53 -16.11 19.48
C PRO A 63 -0.65 -17.35 19.32
N GLN A 64 -1.22 -18.43 18.78
CA GLN A 64 -0.39 -19.57 18.36
C GLN A 64 0.51 -19.14 17.21
N LEU A 65 1.81 -19.42 17.31
CA LEU A 65 2.75 -19.10 16.26
C LEU A 65 3.17 -20.34 15.48
N ASP A 66 3.02 -20.28 14.16
CA ASP A 66 3.55 -21.27 13.22
C ASP A 66 4.63 -20.64 12.32
N VAL A 67 5.56 -21.45 11.82
CA VAL A 67 6.63 -21.00 10.92
C VAL A 67 6.74 -21.96 9.76
N THR A 68 6.75 -21.43 8.54
CA THR A 68 6.97 -22.23 7.33
C THR A 68 7.75 -21.44 6.26
N ASP A 69 8.46 -22.16 5.41
CA ASP A 69 9.06 -21.64 4.17
C ASP A 69 8.42 -22.25 2.91
N ASP A 70 7.49 -23.19 3.08
CA ASP A 70 6.72 -23.83 2.02
C ASP A 70 5.44 -23.02 1.70
N PRO A 71 5.32 -22.45 0.49
CA PRO A 71 4.09 -21.80 0.05
C PRO A 71 2.84 -22.68 0.10
N GLY A 72 2.98 -24.01 -0.07
CA GLY A 72 1.87 -24.96 -0.01
C GLY A 72 1.34 -25.22 1.40
N ALA A 73 2.13 -24.90 2.42
CA ALA A 73 1.78 -25.04 3.83
C ALA A 73 1.21 -23.75 4.44
N ILE A 74 0.99 -22.69 3.66
CA ILE A 74 0.34 -21.47 4.15
C ILE A 74 -1.06 -21.83 4.62
N ILE A 75 -1.48 -21.43 5.82
CA ILE A 75 -2.78 -21.80 6.40
C ILE A 75 -3.79 -20.66 6.55
N GLY A 76 -3.35 -19.40 6.54
CA GLY A 76 -4.18 -18.25 6.90
C GLY A 76 -5.42 -18.06 6.03
N ASP A 77 -6.51 -17.63 6.67
CA ASP A 77 -7.71 -17.11 6.04
C ASP A 77 -7.48 -15.71 5.48
N VAL A 78 -6.61 -14.93 6.15
CA VAL A 78 -6.06 -13.67 5.65
C VAL A 78 -4.55 -13.84 5.44
N VAL A 79 -4.08 -13.53 4.24
CA VAL A 79 -2.67 -13.68 3.86
C VAL A 79 -2.10 -12.30 3.54
N ILE A 80 -1.08 -11.88 4.27
CA ILE A 80 -0.40 -10.60 4.05
C ILE A 80 0.87 -10.86 3.24
N MET A 81 0.89 -10.38 2.00
CA MET A 81 2.03 -10.52 1.09
C MET A 81 3.00 -9.35 1.24
N ALA A 82 3.93 -9.45 2.20
CA ALA A 82 4.97 -8.45 2.49
C ALA A 82 6.40 -8.95 2.11
N GLY A 83 6.47 -10.07 1.37
CA GLY A 83 7.71 -10.69 0.91
C GLY A 83 8.17 -10.19 -0.44
N GLY A 84 9.48 -10.01 -0.63
CA GLY A 84 10.06 -9.61 -1.91
C GLY A 84 11.37 -8.84 -1.74
N ALA A 85 12.04 -8.60 -2.85
CA ALA A 85 13.17 -7.70 -2.92
C ALA A 85 12.73 -6.25 -2.64
N THR A 86 13.64 -5.49 -2.04
CA THR A 86 13.55 -4.02 -1.94
C THR A 86 14.81 -3.46 -2.59
N ILE A 87 14.66 -2.64 -3.63
CA ILE A 87 15.79 -1.96 -4.26
C ILE A 87 15.94 -0.61 -3.55
N ALA A 88 17.06 -0.43 -2.84
CA ALA A 88 17.41 0.88 -2.29
C ALA A 88 17.70 1.85 -3.44
N ALA A 89 17.28 3.11 -3.30
CA ALA A 89 17.73 4.13 -4.24
C ALA A 89 19.19 4.42 -3.93
N ASP A 90 20.07 4.34 -4.93
CA ASP A 90 21.46 4.73 -4.79
C ASP A 90 21.55 6.27 -4.87
N PRO A 91 21.96 6.97 -3.79
CA PRO A 91 22.12 8.42 -3.80
C PRO A 91 23.28 8.90 -4.69
N GLN A 92 24.22 8.02 -5.08
CA GLN A 92 25.49 8.40 -5.73
C GLN A 92 25.63 8.09 -7.22
N GLY A 93 24.60 7.53 -7.88
CA GLY A 93 24.56 7.62 -9.35
C GLY A 93 24.10 6.42 -10.15
N ASN A 94 22.99 5.77 -9.78
CA ASN A 94 22.21 4.98 -10.76
C ASN A 94 20.70 4.95 -10.47
N GLY A 95 20.14 6.15 -10.24
CA GLY A 95 18.73 6.43 -10.48
C GLY A 95 17.75 6.03 -9.37
N ILE A 96 16.57 6.65 -9.46
CA ILE A 96 15.33 6.19 -8.80
C ILE A 96 15.27 4.67 -8.92
N ALA A 97 15.09 3.95 -7.81
CA ALA A 97 14.93 2.49 -7.83
C ALA A 97 13.90 2.14 -8.91
N SER A 98 14.36 1.57 -10.03
CA SER A 98 13.51 1.42 -11.20
C SER A 98 12.36 0.49 -10.84
N ARG A 99 11.12 0.99 -10.93
CA ARG A 99 9.92 0.17 -10.69
C ARG A 99 9.92 -1.06 -11.59
N ASP A 100 10.54 -0.99 -12.77
CA ASP A 100 10.70 -2.11 -13.70
C ASP A 100 11.68 -3.17 -13.18
N ALA A 101 12.81 -2.75 -12.59
CA ALA A 101 13.75 -3.68 -11.96
C ALA A 101 13.11 -4.36 -10.74
N LEU A 102 12.37 -3.59 -9.94
CA LEU A 102 11.65 -4.13 -8.78
C LEU A 102 10.55 -5.11 -9.22
N ALA A 103 9.81 -4.79 -10.28
CA ALA A 103 8.81 -5.67 -10.89
C ALA A 103 9.44 -6.99 -11.34
N ALA A 104 10.56 -6.94 -12.06
CA ALA A 104 11.27 -8.13 -12.53
C ALA A 104 11.74 -9.02 -11.35
N CYS A 105 12.26 -8.43 -10.27
CA CYS A 105 12.68 -9.18 -9.09
C CYS A 105 11.50 -9.79 -8.31
N ASN A 106 10.38 -9.07 -8.18
CA ASN A 106 9.26 -9.50 -7.33
C ASN A 106 8.22 -10.35 -8.05
N ARG A 107 8.15 -10.30 -9.39
CA ARG A 107 7.29 -11.16 -10.21
C ARG A 107 7.38 -12.65 -9.86
N PRO A 108 8.56 -13.30 -9.87
CA PRO A 108 8.65 -14.74 -9.56
C PRO A 108 8.23 -15.05 -8.12
N VAL A 109 8.42 -14.11 -7.19
CA VAL A 109 7.96 -14.27 -5.80
C VAL A 109 6.43 -14.26 -5.75
N PHE A 110 5.79 -13.31 -6.44
CA PHE A 110 4.33 -13.23 -6.53
C PHE A 110 3.72 -14.45 -7.22
N GLU A 111 4.24 -14.85 -8.38
CA GLU A 111 3.75 -16.04 -9.11
C GLU A 111 3.84 -17.29 -8.24
N ARG A 112 4.95 -17.51 -7.55
CA ARG A 112 5.15 -18.67 -6.66
C ARG A 112 4.07 -18.77 -5.58
N PHE A 113 3.79 -17.67 -4.88
CA PHE A 113 2.79 -17.68 -3.82
C PHE A 113 1.36 -17.68 -4.36
N ALA A 114 1.07 -16.93 -5.43
CA ALA A 114 -0.25 -16.92 -6.06
C ALA A 114 -0.65 -18.31 -6.57
N GLN A 115 0.26 -19.02 -7.24
CA GLN A 115 0.04 -20.39 -7.70
C GLN A 115 -0.20 -21.36 -6.55
N ALA A 116 0.60 -21.28 -5.49
CA ALA A 116 0.45 -22.15 -4.31
C ALA A 116 -0.91 -21.94 -3.62
N LEU A 117 -1.31 -20.68 -3.40
CA LEU A 117 -2.60 -20.35 -2.80
C LEU A 117 -3.78 -20.76 -3.69
N GLY A 118 -3.69 -20.54 -5.01
CA GLY A 118 -4.73 -20.93 -5.96
C GLY A 118 -4.87 -22.45 -6.13
N ALA A 119 -3.78 -23.21 -5.97
CA ALA A 119 -3.80 -24.68 -6.03
C ALA A 119 -4.26 -25.34 -4.71
N ALA A 120 -4.25 -24.60 -3.60
CA ALA A 120 -4.62 -25.13 -2.30
C ALA A 120 -6.12 -25.52 -2.28
N ARG A 121 -6.40 -26.79 -1.97
CA ARG A 121 -7.77 -27.30 -1.82
C ARG A 121 -8.33 -26.87 -0.46
N ARG A 122 -8.88 -25.66 -0.41
CA ARG A 122 -9.50 -25.07 0.79
C ARG A 122 -11.01 -25.02 0.66
N HIS A 123 -11.70 -24.98 1.80
CA HIS A 123 -13.14 -24.76 1.83
C HIS A 123 -13.51 -23.35 1.32
N SER A 124 -12.67 -22.36 1.63
CA SER A 124 -12.82 -20.98 1.18
C SER A 124 -11.47 -20.41 0.74
N PRO A 125 -11.44 -19.56 -0.31
CA PRO A 125 -10.22 -18.89 -0.72
C PRO A 125 -9.77 -17.88 0.35
N PRO A 126 -8.45 -17.72 0.59
CA PRO A 126 -7.96 -16.73 1.52
C PRO A 126 -8.09 -15.32 0.94
N VAL A 127 -8.23 -14.32 1.80
CA VAL A 127 -8.12 -12.91 1.42
C VAL A 127 -6.66 -12.47 1.46
N VAL A 128 -6.11 -12.09 0.32
CA VAL A 128 -4.73 -11.66 0.16
C VAL A 128 -4.65 -10.14 0.21
N ILE A 129 -3.81 -9.61 1.10
CA ILE A 129 -3.44 -8.18 1.14
C ILE A 129 -2.00 -8.04 0.65
N VAL A 130 -1.84 -7.51 -0.56
CA VAL A 130 -0.56 -7.24 -1.20
C VAL A 130 0.05 -5.98 -0.60
N VAL A 131 1.22 -6.17 0.01
CA VAL A 131 2.02 -5.10 0.61
C VAL A 131 3.30 -4.82 -0.18
N THR A 132 3.89 -5.85 -0.76
CA THR A 132 5.11 -5.71 -1.56
C THR A 132 4.86 -4.91 -2.84
N ASN A 133 5.79 -4.02 -3.17
CA ASN A 133 5.76 -3.24 -4.41
C ASN A 133 6.40 -3.98 -5.61
N PRO A 134 5.97 -3.72 -6.85
CA PRO A 134 4.82 -2.88 -7.20
C PRO A 134 3.49 -3.56 -6.82
N VAL A 135 2.66 -2.86 -6.05
CA VAL A 135 1.42 -3.44 -5.50
C VAL A 135 0.44 -3.83 -6.61
N GLU A 136 0.40 -3.05 -7.70
CA GLU A 136 -0.45 -3.34 -8.86
C GLU A 136 -0.04 -4.67 -9.52
N LEU A 137 1.26 -4.93 -9.68
CA LEU A 137 1.74 -6.20 -10.24
C LEU A 137 1.34 -7.39 -9.36
N GLY A 138 1.51 -7.26 -8.03
CA GLY A 138 1.11 -8.30 -7.10
C GLY A 138 -0.40 -8.56 -7.17
N VAL A 139 -1.23 -7.52 -7.08
CA VAL A 139 -2.70 -7.66 -7.18
C VAL A 139 -3.10 -8.34 -8.49
N HIS A 140 -2.49 -7.95 -9.62
CA HIS A 140 -2.75 -8.58 -10.91
C HIS A 140 -2.45 -10.09 -10.90
N LEU A 141 -1.25 -10.48 -10.45
CA LEU A 141 -0.81 -11.87 -10.46
C LEU A 141 -1.61 -12.75 -9.48
N PHE A 142 -1.93 -12.24 -8.28
CA PHE A 142 -2.77 -12.99 -7.34
C PHE A 142 -4.20 -13.15 -7.87
N ALA A 143 -4.77 -12.13 -8.53
CA ALA A 143 -6.12 -12.20 -9.11
C ALA A 143 -6.23 -13.14 -10.32
N GLN A 144 -5.12 -13.61 -10.89
CA GLN A 144 -5.12 -14.67 -11.91
C GLN A 144 -5.33 -16.06 -11.31
N HIS A 145 -5.03 -16.24 -10.01
CA HIS A 145 -5.07 -17.53 -9.31
C HIS A 145 -6.14 -17.61 -8.22
N LEU A 146 -6.64 -16.46 -7.76
CA LEU A 146 -7.67 -16.33 -6.74
C LEU A 146 -8.81 -15.44 -7.24
N PRO A 147 -10.04 -15.57 -6.69
CA PRO A 147 -11.11 -14.62 -6.97
C PRO A 147 -10.64 -13.19 -6.68
N ARG A 148 -10.86 -12.26 -7.62
CA ARG A 148 -10.44 -10.85 -7.46
C ARG A 148 -11.00 -10.19 -6.20
N ASP A 149 -12.18 -10.60 -5.75
CA ASP A 149 -12.84 -10.13 -4.52
C ASP A 149 -12.12 -10.56 -3.24
N CYS A 150 -11.16 -11.48 -3.35
CA CYS A 150 -10.27 -11.93 -2.29
C CYS A 150 -8.85 -11.34 -2.43
N VAL A 151 -8.59 -10.43 -3.37
CA VAL A 151 -7.24 -9.88 -3.59
C VAL A 151 -7.29 -8.35 -3.50
N LEU A 152 -6.57 -7.81 -2.53
CA LEU A 152 -6.50 -6.39 -2.23
C LEU A 152 -5.04 -5.94 -2.19
N GLY A 153 -4.76 -4.70 -2.55
CA GLY A 153 -3.47 -4.05 -2.33
C GLY A 153 -3.59 -2.86 -1.39
N MET A 154 -2.58 -2.63 -0.55
CA MET A 154 -2.66 -1.60 0.51
C MET A 154 -2.51 -0.15 0.00
N GLY A 155 -2.00 0.06 -1.22
CA GLY A 155 -1.48 1.35 -1.70
C GLY A 155 -2.46 2.51 -1.58
N ALA A 156 -3.66 2.38 -2.17
CA ALA A 156 -4.68 3.42 -2.18
C ALA A 156 -5.24 3.68 -0.77
N HIS A 157 -5.22 2.67 0.11
CA HIS A 157 -5.52 2.87 1.54
C HIS A 157 -4.50 3.81 2.17
N SER A 158 -3.21 3.44 2.06
CA SER A 158 -2.09 4.21 2.61
C SER A 158 -2.08 5.64 2.06
N ASP A 159 -2.28 5.80 0.75
CA ASP A 159 -2.27 7.10 0.09
C ASP A 159 -3.47 7.96 0.54
N SER A 160 -4.66 7.37 0.66
CA SER A 160 -5.84 8.05 1.19
C SER A 160 -5.67 8.45 2.67
N LEU A 161 -5.06 7.60 3.50
CA LEU A 161 -4.75 7.93 4.90
C LEU A 161 -3.78 9.10 5.00
N ARG A 162 -2.74 9.12 4.15
CA ARG A 162 -1.78 10.22 4.06
C ARG A 162 -2.45 11.50 3.57
N PHE A 163 -3.29 11.44 2.54
CA PHE A 163 -3.98 12.61 2.02
C PHE A 163 -4.87 13.26 3.08
N ARG A 164 -5.67 12.46 3.78
CA ARG A 164 -6.50 12.93 4.91
C ARG A 164 -5.66 13.51 6.04
N TRP A 165 -4.49 12.91 6.33
CA TRP A 165 -3.57 13.42 7.36
C TRP A 165 -3.00 14.77 6.96
N GLU A 166 -2.48 14.92 5.74
CA GLU A 166 -1.83 16.14 5.29
C GLU A 166 -2.83 17.32 5.23
N ILE A 167 -4.08 17.07 4.82
CA ILE A 167 -5.16 18.07 4.92
C ILE A 167 -5.46 18.41 6.38
N ALA A 168 -5.66 17.41 7.24
CA ALA A 168 -5.99 17.63 8.65
C ALA A 168 -4.88 18.40 9.38
N HIS A 169 -3.61 18.11 9.05
CA HIS A 169 -2.44 18.77 9.59
C HIS A 169 -2.43 20.26 9.25
N ASP A 170 -2.63 20.62 7.97
CA ASP A 170 -2.68 22.03 7.54
C ASP A 170 -3.87 22.80 8.15
N LEU A 171 -4.93 22.09 8.54
CA LEU A 171 -6.11 22.66 9.21
C LEU A 171 -6.00 22.66 10.74
N GLY A 172 -4.99 22.02 11.34
CA GLY A 172 -4.86 21.89 12.79
C GLY A 172 -5.95 21.02 13.44
N ILE A 173 -6.49 20.04 12.71
CA ILE A 173 -7.57 19.15 13.19
C ILE A 173 -7.15 17.68 13.16
N ARG A 174 -8.02 16.81 13.69
CA ARG A 174 -7.80 15.36 13.68
C ARG A 174 -8.15 14.74 12.32
N ARG A 175 -7.34 13.78 11.84
CA ARG A 175 -7.56 13.04 10.58
C ARG A 175 -8.96 12.42 10.45
N GLN A 176 -9.56 11.99 11.56
CA GLN A 176 -10.90 11.40 11.61
C GLN A 176 -12.00 12.37 11.17
N LEU A 177 -11.76 13.69 11.27
CA LEU A 177 -12.68 14.73 10.83
C LEU A 177 -12.58 15.03 9.33
N VAL A 178 -11.62 14.42 8.62
CA VAL A 178 -11.43 14.58 7.17
C VAL A 178 -11.78 13.25 6.49
N ARG A 179 -12.73 13.31 5.56
CA ARG A 179 -12.94 12.29 4.52
C ARG A 179 -12.34 12.79 3.22
N GLY A 180 -11.87 11.87 2.39
CA GLY A 180 -11.24 12.15 1.12
C GLY A 180 -10.45 10.94 0.65
N TYR A 181 -10.27 10.82 -0.65
CA TYR A 181 -9.66 9.66 -1.27
C TYR A 181 -8.55 10.07 -2.22
N MET A 182 -7.54 9.23 -2.29
CA MET A 182 -6.51 9.27 -3.32
C MET A 182 -6.50 7.89 -3.99
N LEU A 183 -6.90 7.87 -5.26
CA LEU A 183 -6.99 6.64 -6.07
C LEU A 183 -5.80 6.59 -7.05
N GLY A 184 -5.89 5.76 -8.09
CA GLY A 184 -4.80 5.61 -9.05
C GLY A 184 -3.82 4.48 -8.72
N GLU A 185 -2.70 4.53 -9.43
CA GLU A 185 -1.50 3.76 -9.10
C GLU A 185 -0.90 4.27 -7.79
N HIS A 186 -0.43 3.35 -6.95
CA HIS A 186 0.37 3.70 -5.80
C HIS A 186 1.71 4.33 -6.23
N GLY A 187 1.85 5.65 -6.15
CA GLY A 187 3.06 6.39 -6.49
C GLY A 187 2.87 7.38 -7.63
N ALA A 188 3.56 7.19 -8.76
CA ALA A 188 3.63 8.22 -9.80
C ALA A 188 2.29 8.51 -10.50
N GLY A 189 1.42 7.51 -10.61
CA GLY A 189 0.08 7.64 -11.18
C GLY A 189 -1.03 7.86 -10.14
N MET A 190 -0.74 8.40 -8.97
CA MET A 190 -1.79 8.68 -7.97
C MET A 190 -2.73 9.79 -8.42
N VAL A 191 -4.00 9.73 -8.00
CA VAL A 191 -5.03 10.70 -8.36
C VAL A 191 -5.69 11.27 -7.10
N PRO A 192 -5.38 12.52 -6.70
CA PRO A 192 -6.05 13.17 -5.57
C PRO A 192 -7.49 13.54 -5.94
N LEU A 193 -8.47 12.98 -5.24
CA LEU A 193 -9.87 13.31 -5.44
C LEU A 193 -10.30 14.44 -4.48
N TRP A 194 -9.90 15.67 -4.79
CA TRP A 194 -10.29 16.87 -4.05
C TRP A 194 -11.81 17.05 -3.98
N SER A 195 -12.54 16.71 -5.04
CA SER A 195 -14.01 16.75 -5.06
C SER A 195 -14.67 15.82 -4.03
N SER A 196 -13.96 14.78 -3.61
CA SER A 196 -14.41 13.81 -2.59
C SER A 196 -14.21 14.31 -1.16
N VAL A 197 -13.37 15.33 -0.96
CA VAL A 197 -12.97 15.78 0.37
C VAL A 197 -14.15 16.39 1.11
N ARG A 198 -14.35 15.95 2.36
CA ARG A 198 -15.32 16.53 3.29
C ARG A 198 -14.65 16.71 4.64
N VAL A 199 -14.72 17.92 5.16
CA VAL A 199 -14.23 18.25 6.51
C VAL A 199 -15.45 18.44 7.40
N HIS A 200 -15.52 17.66 8.48
CA HIS A 200 -16.62 17.73 9.43
C HIS A 200 -16.71 19.14 10.03
N GLY A 201 -17.92 19.70 10.03
CA GLY A 201 -18.18 21.05 10.54
C GLY A 201 -17.98 22.19 9.52
N LEU A 202 -17.50 21.92 8.31
CA LEU A 202 -17.45 22.93 7.23
C LEU A 202 -18.64 22.80 6.28
N THR A 203 -19.26 23.93 5.97
CA THR A 203 -20.20 24.05 4.86
C THR A 203 -19.48 23.92 3.52
N ARG A 204 -20.24 23.72 2.43
CA ARG A 204 -19.66 23.65 1.08
C ARG A 204 -18.89 24.93 0.70
N ALA A 205 -19.42 26.10 1.05
CA ALA A 205 -18.79 27.39 0.73
C ALA A 205 -17.47 27.58 1.48
N GLU A 206 -17.45 27.26 2.78
CA GLU A 206 -16.23 27.30 3.61
C GLU A 206 -15.18 26.32 3.12
N TRP A 207 -15.61 25.11 2.71
CA TRP A 207 -14.72 24.14 2.09
C TRP A 207 -14.11 24.68 0.80
N THR A 208 -14.90 25.23 -0.12
CA THR A 208 -14.36 25.75 -1.40
C THR A 208 -13.34 26.89 -1.20
N ALA A 209 -13.49 27.73 -0.18
CA ALA A 209 -12.48 28.74 0.16
C ALA A 209 -11.21 28.09 0.76
N THR A 210 -11.41 27.12 1.67
CA THR A 210 -10.33 26.40 2.35
C THR A 210 -9.50 25.57 1.36
N GLU A 211 -10.16 24.86 0.46
CA GLU A 211 -9.56 24.02 -0.56
C GLU A 211 -8.61 24.82 -1.45
N ARG A 212 -9.07 25.97 -1.98
CA ARG A 212 -8.23 26.85 -2.81
C ARG A 212 -6.95 27.28 -2.11
N ARG A 213 -7.03 27.56 -0.80
CA ARG A 213 -5.86 27.90 0.02
C ARG A 213 -4.92 26.70 0.22
N LEU A 214 -5.46 25.52 0.51
CA LEU A 214 -4.67 24.29 0.71
C LEU A 214 -3.91 23.87 -0.55
N ARG A 215 -4.52 24.04 -1.72
CA ARG A 215 -3.94 23.67 -3.01
C ARG A 215 -2.83 24.60 -3.49
N ARG A 216 -2.71 25.80 -2.90
CA ARG A 216 -1.66 26.79 -3.19
C ARG A 216 -1.48 27.06 -4.69
N GLY A 217 -2.58 27.08 -5.44
CA GLY A 217 -2.60 27.35 -6.88
C GLY A 217 -2.31 26.14 -7.79
N VAL A 218 -2.20 24.92 -7.25
CA VAL A 218 -2.06 23.70 -8.06
C VAL A 218 -3.45 23.16 -8.42
N ASP A 219 -3.78 23.21 -9.71
CA ASP A 219 -4.99 22.62 -10.27
C ASP A 219 -4.86 21.11 -10.44
N THR A 220 -5.99 20.40 -10.45
CA THR A 220 -5.98 18.93 -10.43
C THR A 220 -5.33 18.40 -11.70
N ALA A 221 -5.66 18.99 -12.85
CA ALA A 221 -5.11 18.59 -14.14
C ALA A 221 -3.58 18.70 -14.20
N ASP A 222 -2.97 19.63 -13.47
CA ASP A 222 -1.53 19.86 -13.46
C ASP A 222 -0.77 18.95 -12.48
N PHE A 223 -1.49 18.24 -11.60
CA PHE A 223 -0.91 17.43 -10.54
C PHE A 223 0.20 16.47 -11.02
N PRO A 224 0.02 15.67 -12.10
CA PRO A 224 1.07 14.76 -12.55
C PRO A 224 2.36 15.49 -12.99
N ALA A 225 2.21 16.62 -13.69
CA ALA A 225 3.34 17.39 -14.18
C ALA A 225 4.09 18.07 -13.02
N VAL A 226 3.37 18.65 -12.07
CA VAL A 226 3.95 19.28 -10.88
C VAL A 226 4.61 18.22 -9.99
N LEU A 227 4.00 17.05 -9.82
CA LEU A 227 4.59 15.94 -9.07
C LEU A 227 5.92 15.50 -9.66
N ALA A 228 5.99 15.31 -10.98
CA ALA A 228 7.22 14.92 -11.66
C ALA A 228 8.32 15.99 -11.53
N ALA A 229 7.97 17.28 -11.69
CA ALA A 229 8.91 18.39 -11.53
C ALA A 229 9.46 18.46 -10.09
N GLU A 230 8.62 18.29 -9.08
CA GLU A 230 9.04 18.29 -7.68
C GLU A 230 9.88 17.04 -7.33
N GLN A 231 9.56 15.87 -7.88
CA GLN A 231 10.42 14.68 -7.72
C GLN A 231 11.83 14.92 -8.27
N GLN A 232 11.93 15.51 -9.46
CA GLN A 232 13.21 15.86 -10.08
C GLN A 232 13.99 16.86 -9.23
N ARG A 233 13.32 17.89 -8.71
CA ARG A 233 13.91 18.86 -7.79
C ARG A 233 14.45 18.21 -6.52
N LEU A 234 13.72 17.26 -5.93
CA LEU A 234 14.19 16.53 -4.76
C LEU A 234 15.45 15.71 -5.07
N VAL A 235 15.49 15.03 -6.23
CA VAL A 235 16.69 14.30 -6.68
C VAL A 235 17.89 15.23 -6.80
N GLU A 236 17.71 16.41 -7.39
CA GLU A 236 18.76 17.42 -7.51
C GLU A 236 19.27 17.90 -6.15
N MET A 237 18.37 18.18 -5.19
CA MET A 237 18.74 18.57 -3.82
C MET A 237 19.57 17.49 -3.13
N LEU A 238 19.19 16.22 -3.32
CA LEU A 238 19.89 15.07 -2.74
C LEU A 238 21.28 14.86 -3.34
N GLN A 239 21.43 15.10 -4.64
CA GLN A 239 22.71 15.00 -5.35
C GLN A 239 23.67 16.15 -5.01
N GLN A 240 23.15 17.36 -4.86
CA GLN A 240 23.96 18.56 -4.57
C GLN A 240 24.49 18.58 -3.13
N ASN A 241 23.70 18.11 -2.16
CA ASN A 241 24.06 18.13 -0.74
C ASN A 241 23.85 16.74 -0.10
N PRO A 242 24.76 15.77 -0.25
CA PRO A 242 24.53 14.41 0.27
C PRO A 242 24.34 14.32 1.79
N VAL A 243 24.86 15.28 2.56
CA VAL A 243 24.79 15.29 4.03
C VAL A 243 23.52 15.97 4.54
N SER A 244 23.20 17.19 4.10
CA SER A 244 22.03 17.95 4.56
C SER A 244 20.81 17.83 3.65
N GLY A 245 21.01 17.40 2.40
CA GLY A 245 20.00 17.30 1.34
C GLY A 245 18.77 16.48 1.72
N PRO A 246 18.89 15.31 2.40
CA PRO A 246 17.71 14.57 2.83
C PRO A 246 16.83 15.35 3.84
N ALA A 247 17.44 16.10 4.76
CA ALA A 247 16.70 16.95 5.70
C ALA A 247 16.12 18.20 5.02
N GLU A 248 16.85 18.79 4.07
CA GLU A 248 16.38 19.91 3.24
C GLU A 248 15.21 19.50 2.36
N ALA A 249 15.28 18.33 1.74
CA ALA A 249 14.22 17.73 0.94
C ALA A 249 12.94 17.58 1.77
N LEU A 250 13.03 17.03 2.99
CA LEU A 250 11.88 16.90 3.89
C LEU A 250 11.28 18.26 4.28
N ARG A 251 12.13 19.26 4.55
CA ARG A 251 11.67 20.63 4.82
C ARG A 251 10.98 21.25 3.60
N HIS A 252 11.52 21.05 2.41
CA HIS A 252 10.92 21.53 1.16
C HIS A 252 9.55 20.90 0.93
N VAL A 253 9.46 19.56 1.06
CA VAL A 253 8.18 18.84 0.94
C VAL A 253 7.13 19.40 1.91
N ALA A 254 7.49 19.74 3.15
CA ALA A 254 6.55 20.33 4.11
C ALA A 254 5.93 21.66 3.63
N THR A 255 6.58 22.36 2.70
CA THR A 255 6.08 23.61 2.09
C THR A 255 5.22 23.40 0.84
N LEU A 256 5.01 22.17 0.39
CA LEU A 256 4.17 21.85 -0.77
C LEU A 256 2.70 21.63 -0.36
N PRO A 257 1.75 21.75 -1.30
CA PRO A 257 0.35 21.34 -1.13
C PRO A 257 0.15 19.91 -0.58
N PRO A 258 -0.93 19.64 0.19
CA PRO A 258 -1.17 18.36 0.84
C PRO A 258 -1.12 17.13 -0.08
N ASP A 259 -1.68 17.23 -1.29
CA ASP A 259 -1.70 16.16 -2.29
C ASP A 259 -0.29 15.78 -2.77
N LEU A 260 0.55 16.77 -3.09
CA LEU A 260 1.94 16.53 -3.48
C LEU A 260 2.76 15.90 -2.36
N ARG A 261 2.51 16.31 -1.10
CA ARG A 261 3.21 15.73 0.07
C ARG A 261 2.94 14.24 0.23
N VAL A 262 1.79 13.72 -0.20
CA VAL A 262 1.46 12.29 -0.10
C VAL A 262 2.46 11.42 -0.87
N ALA A 263 2.84 11.86 -2.09
CA ALA A 263 3.82 11.17 -2.93
C ALA A 263 5.26 11.47 -2.51
N LEU A 264 5.56 12.74 -2.26
CA LEU A 264 6.92 13.25 -2.16
C LEU A 264 7.56 12.97 -0.80
N LYS A 265 6.78 12.90 0.28
CA LYS A 265 7.31 12.62 1.62
C LYS A 265 7.86 11.20 1.75
N PRO A 266 7.14 10.12 1.35
CA PRO A 266 7.70 8.77 1.30
C PRO A 266 8.91 8.68 0.36
N PHE A 267 8.86 9.38 -0.78
CA PHE A 267 9.98 9.45 -1.71
C PHE A 267 11.23 10.04 -1.05
N ALA A 268 11.12 11.20 -0.38
CA ALA A 268 12.22 11.83 0.34
C ALA A 268 12.75 10.96 1.49
N ILE A 269 11.86 10.28 2.25
CA ILE A 269 12.24 9.37 3.34
C ILE A 269 13.14 8.24 2.82
N HIS A 270 12.88 7.70 1.63
CA HIS A 270 13.67 6.61 1.07
C HIS A 270 15.16 6.96 0.92
N TYR A 271 15.49 8.25 0.74
CA TYR A 271 16.87 8.75 0.66
C TYR A 271 17.49 9.10 2.03
N THR A 272 16.75 8.97 3.13
CA THR A 272 17.26 9.19 4.51
C THR A 272 17.78 7.90 5.15
N ALA A 273 17.83 6.79 4.40
CA ALA A 273 17.99 5.42 4.89
C ALA A 273 16.86 4.91 5.81
N ALA A 274 15.97 5.78 6.28
CA ALA A 274 14.76 5.37 6.95
C ALA A 274 13.79 4.69 5.97
N LYS A 275 13.04 3.72 6.48
CA LYS A 275 11.99 3.02 5.75
C LYS A 275 10.63 3.40 6.33
N THR A 276 9.61 3.44 5.50
CA THR A 276 8.23 3.74 5.90
C THR A 276 7.51 2.52 6.51
N LEU A 277 8.18 1.81 7.43
CA LEU A 277 7.69 0.54 8.00
C LEU A 277 6.41 0.75 8.80
N GLU A 278 6.43 1.68 9.75
CA GLU A 278 5.30 1.97 10.66
C GLU A 278 4.03 2.35 9.93
N ALA A 279 4.13 3.29 8.98
CA ALA A 279 2.98 3.76 8.21
C ALA A 279 2.40 2.66 7.33
N THR A 280 3.26 1.80 6.77
CA THR A 280 2.84 0.68 5.91
C THR A 280 2.19 -0.43 6.73
N ALA A 281 2.77 -0.79 7.88
CA ALA A 281 2.22 -1.78 8.78
C ALA A 281 0.85 -1.33 9.32
N ASN A 282 0.75 -0.11 9.85
CA ASN A 282 -0.52 0.40 10.37
C ASN A 282 -1.61 0.46 9.28
N ALA A 283 -1.29 0.92 8.06
CA ALA A 283 -2.24 0.91 6.96
C ALA A 283 -2.71 -0.52 6.61
N THR A 284 -1.80 -1.48 6.63
CA THR A 284 -2.13 -2.90 6.40
C THR A 284 -3.05 -3.44 7.50
N LEU A 285 -2.76 -3.15 8.77
CA LEU A 285 -3.57 -3.59 9.89
C LEU A 285 -4.98 -2.96 9.89
N GLU A 286 -5.14 -1.71 9.46
CA GLU A 286 -6.47 -1.11 9.30
C GLU A 286 -7.33 -1.90 8.28
N LEU A 287 -6.73 -2.42 7.20
CA LEU A 287 -7.43 -3.29 6.25
C LEU A 287 -7.74 -4.67 6.86
N VAL A 288 -6.76 -5.28 7.55
CA VAL A 288 -6.96 -6.57 8.24
C VAL A 288 -8.12 -6.48 9.23
N ARG A 289 -8.19 -5.41 10.04
CA ARG A 289 -9.32 -5.21 10.98
C ARG A 289 -10.65 -5.12 10.24
N ALA A 290 -10.73 -4.33 9.17
CA ALA A 290 -11.98 -4.19 8.40
C ALA A 290 -12.45 -5.52 7.82
N ILE A 291 -11.53 -6.40 7.43
CA ILE A 291 -11.80 -7.75 6.95
C ILE A 291 -12.26 -8.67 8.11
N CYS A 292 -11.48 -8.75 9.19
CA CYS A 292 -11.72 -9.64 10.32
C CYS A 292 -12.99 -9.28 11.12
N GLU A 293 -13.39 -8.01 11.15
CA GLU A 293 -14.62 -7.58 11.84
C GLU A 293 -15.90 -8.19 11.23
N GLY A 294 -15.87 -8.64 9.97
CA GLY A 294 -16.98 -9.32 9.30
C GLY A 294 -18.25 -8.48 9.09
N ARG A 295 -18.24 -7.20 9.50
CA ARG A 295 -19.33 -6.25 9.27
C ARG A 295 -19.07 -5.42 8.00
N PRO A 296 -20.10 -5.06 7.22
CA PRO A 296 -19.94 -4.21 6.06
C PRO A 296 -19.21 -2.90 6.40
N THR A 297 -18.01 -2.75 5.84
CA THR A 297 -17.12 -1.63 6.11
C THR A 297 -16.60 -1.07 4.80
N GLU A 298 -16.66 0.25 4.65
CA GLU A 298 -16.05 0.92 3.50
C GLU A 298 -14.53 1.01 3.70
N ILE A 299 -13.78 0.46 2.75
CA ILE A 299 -12.33 0.59 2.65
C ILE A 299 -11.94 1.22 1.32
N VAL A 300 -10.67 1.61 1.22
CA VAL A 300 -10.03 1.93 -0.05
C VAL A 300 -8.83 1.02 -0.22
N ALA A 301 -8.67 0.41 -1.38
CA ALA A 301 -7.57 -0.51 -1.66
C ALA A 301 -7.31 -0.60 -3.16
N GLN A 302 -6.15 -1.10 -3.58
CA GLN A 302 -5.98 -1.56 -4.97
C GLN A 302 -6.82 -2.82 -5.16
N TYR A 303 -7.57 -2.84 -6.25
CA TYR A 303 -8.46 -3.93 -6.61
C TYR A 303 -8.39 -4.17 -8.12
N GLN A 304 -8.40 -5.43 -8.52
CA GLN A 304 -8.38 -5.80 -9.94
C GLN A 304 -9.75 -5.56 -10.56
N HIS A 305 -9.87 -4.49 -11.36
CA HIS A 305 -11.09 -4.19 -12.11
C HIS A 305 -11.24 -5.11 -13.33
N ALA A 306 -12.50 -5.32 -13.73
CA ALA A 306 -12.91 -6.16 -14.85
C ALA A 306 -13.92 -5.46 -15.78
N GLY A 307 -13.90 -4.13 -15.81
CA GLY A 307 -14.74 -3.28 -16.67
C GLY A 307 -15.47 -2.17 -15.89
N GLU A 308 -15.39 -2.15 -14.56
CA GLU A 308 -15.99 -1.09 -13.75
C GLU A 308 -15.37 0.25 -14.11
N ALA A 309 -16.21 1.25 -14.47
CA ALA A 309 -15.77 2.55 -14.99
C ALA A 309 -14.82 2.48 -16.22
N GLY A 310 -14.85 1.37 -16.97
CA GLY A 310 -13.95 1.13 -18.11
C GLY A 310 -12.54 0.70 -17.71
N LEU A 311 -12.33 0.32 -16.45
CA LEU A 311 -11.03 -0.10 -15.93
C LEU A 311 -10.88 -1.62 -16.01
N HIS A 312 -9.73 -2.11 -16.46
CA HIS A 312 -9.41 -3.54 -16.57
C HIS A 312 -8.10 -3.92 -15.86
N VAL A 313 -7.61 -3.03 -15.00
CA VAL A 313 -6.33 -3.15 -14.30
C VAL A 313 -6.54 -3.07 -12.79
N PRO A 314 -5.55 -3.51 -11.99
CA PRO A 314 -5.47 -3.13 -10.58
C PRO A 314 -5.46 -1.61 -10.45
N PHE A 315 -6.45 -1.07 -9.73
CA PHE A 315 -6.59 0.37 -9.54
C PHE A 315 -7.13 0.66 -8.14
N GLY A 316 -6.84 1.84 -7.60
CA GLY A 316 -7.40 2.27 -6.32
C GLY A 316 -8.93 2.37 -6.37
N ALA A 317 -9.62 1.57 -5.57
CA ALA A 317 -11.08 1.50 -5.53
C ALA A 317 -11.61 1.71 -4.12
N ARG A 318 -12.82 2.28 -4.04
CA ARG A 318 -13.63 2.26 -2.83
C ARG A 318 -14.46 0.98 -2.81
N LEU A 319 -14.39 0.22 -1.72
CA LEU A 319 -14.96 -1.11 -1.62
C LEU A 319 -15.75 -1.25 -0.33
N ILE A 320 -16.79 -2.08 -0.34
CA ILE A 320 -17.42 -2.60 0.88
C ILE A 320 -16.91 -4.01 1.11
N VAL A 321 -16.34 -4.24 2.29
CA VAL A 321 -15.86 -5.54 2.74
C VAL A 321 -16.66 -6.06 3.93
N ALA A 322 -16.83 -7.38 3.97
CA ALA A 322 -17.31 -8.15 5.13
C ALA A 322 -16.66 -9.54 5.05
N GLY A 323 -15.46 -9.69 5.62
CA GLY A 323 -14.60 -10.85 5.37
C GLY A 323 -13.87 -10.79 4.02
N ALA A 324 -14.57 -10.57 2.92
CA ALA A 324 -14.00 -10.30 1.59
C ALA A 324 -14.72 -9.12 0.92
N VAL A 325 -14.33 -8.74 -0.31
CA VAL A 325 -15.05 -7.71 -1.07
C VAL A 325 -16.45 -8.20 -1.41
N GLU A 326 -17.47 -7.46 -0.97
CA GLU A 326 -18.87 -7.73 -1.35
C GLU A 326 -19.30 -6.91 -2.56
N ARG A 327 -18.85 -5.65 -2.62
CA ARG A 327 -19.13 -4.74 -3.74
C ARG A 327 -18.12 -3.60 -3.82
N TRP A 328 -17.96 -3.07 -5.03
CA TRP A 328 -17.27 -1.81 -5.28
C TRP A 328 -18.26 -0.64 -5.22
N ILE A 329 -17.75 0.54 -4.89
CA ILE A 329 -18.49 1.80 -4.93
C ILE A 329 -18.15 2.51 -6.24
N PRO A 330 -19.14 2.95 -7.04
CA PRO A 330 -18.88 3.56 -8.33
C PRO A 330 -17.95 4.77 -8.30
N ILE A 331 -17.08 4.83 -9.30
CA ILE A 331 -16.19 5.96 -9.59
C ILE A 331 -16.97 6.94 -10.46
N GLU A 332 -17.84 7.72 -9.83
CA GLU A 332 -18.69 8.68 -10.52
C GLU A 332 -18.94 9.93 -9.64
N GLY A 333 -19.36 11.02 -10.28
CA GLY A 333 -19.65 12.28 -9.57
C GLY A 333 -18.41 13.05 -9.10
N TYR A 334 -17.22 12.65 -9.53
CA TYR A 334 -15.97 13.40 -9.37
C TYR A 334 -15.84 14.49 -10.44
N TRP A 335 -14.88 15.39 -10.27
CA TRP A 335 -14.62 16.43 -11.27
C TRP A 335 -14.13 15.83 -12.58
N ARG A 336 -14.39 16.53 -13.69
CA ARG A 336 -14.01 16.04 -15.02
C ARG A 336 -12.51 15.79 -15.11
N GLU A 337 -11.71 16.70 -14.59
CA GLU A 337 -10.25 16.61 -14.56
C GLU A 337 -9.78 15.42 -13.72
N GLU A 338 -10.48 15.08 -12.64
CA GLU A 338 -10.19 13.89 -11.83
C GLU A 338 -10.51 12.61 -12.60
N MET A 339 -11.64 12.58 -13.33
CA MET A 339 -12.02 11.43 -14.16
C MET A 339 -11.03 11.21 -15.33
N GLU A 340 -10.53 12.29 -15.94
CA GLU A 340 -9.48 12.24 -16.96
C GLU A 340 -8.18 11.67 -16.39
N LEU A 341 -7.76 12.11 -15.20
CA LEU A 341 -6.58 11.56 -14.51
C LEU A 341 -6.74 10.08 -14.12
N ILE A 342 -7.95 9.67 -13.73
CA ILE A 342 -8.24 8.26 -13.43
C ILE A 342 -7.98 7.39 -14.67
N GLN A 343 -8.48 7.80 -15.83
CA GLN A 343 -8.22 7.06 -17.07
C GLN A 343 -6.75 7.06 -17.45
N HIS A 344 -6.10 8.22 -17.41
CA HIS A 344 -4.66 8.33 -17.71
C HIS A 344 -3.79 7.45 -16.80
N SER A 345 -4.11 7.41 -15.51
CA SER A 345 -3.44 6.56 -14.53
C SER A 345 -3.64 5.07 -14.85
N ALA A 346 -4.86 4.65 -15.19
CA ALA A 346 -5.15 3.27 -15.57
C ALA A 346 -4.43 2.85 -16.85
N GLU A 347 -4.37 3.70 -17.88
CA GLU A 347 -3.55 3.47 -19.08
C GLU A 347 -2.07 3.29 -18.73
N GLY A 348 -1.55 4.12 -17.82
CA GLY A 348 -0.19 4.01 -17.30
C GLY A 348 0.09 2.67 -16.60
N ILE A 349 -0.85 2.18 -15.79
CA ILE A 349 -0.77 0.86 -15.16
C ILE A 349 -0.80 -0.24 -16.21
N GLN A 350 -1.72 -0.16 -17.19
CA GLN A 350 -1.81 -1.14 -18.27
C GLN A 350 -0.50 -1.25 -19.05
N ALA A 351 0.11 -0.12 -19.41
CA ALA A 351 1.39 -0.09 -20.11
C ALA A 351 2.53 -0.71 -19.29
N LYS A 352 2.56 -0.45 -17.98
CA LYS A 352 3.52 -1.06 -17.04
C LYS A 352 3.33 -2.57 -16.93
N LEU A 353 2.09 -3.04 -16.74
CA LEU A 353 1.79 -4.47 -16.66
C LEU A 353 2.18 -5.20 -17.95
N THR A 354 1.81 -4.66 -19.12
CA THR A 354 2.23 -5.23 -20.41
C THR A 354 3.76 -5.36 -20.49
N ARG A 355 4.50 -4.33 -20.09
CA ARG A 355 5.97 -4.36 -20.08
C ARG A 355 6.54 -5.39 -19.09
N TRP A 356 6.04 -5.41 -17.85
CA TRP A 356 6.54 -6.32 -16.80
C TRP A 356 6.22 -7.79 -17.07
N LEU A 357 5.13 -8.06 -17.80
CA LEU A 357 4.71 -9.41 -18.15
C LEU A 357 5.40 -9.94 -19.41
N ALA A 358 5.85 -9.05 -20.32
CA ALA A 358 6.52 -9.42 -21.56
C ALA A 358 7.96 -9.96 -21.40
N THR A 359 8.66 -9.59 -20.31
CA THR A 359 10.06 -9.99 -20.05
C THR A 359 10.22 -11.41 -19.47
N ALA A 360 9.37 -12.36 -19.88
CA ALA A 360 9.41 -13.76 -19.43
C ALA A 360 10.42 -14.61 -20.22
#